data_AF-A0A9P9I164-F1
#
_entry.id   AF-A0A9P9I164-F1
#
_cell.length_a   1.000
_cell.length_b   1.000
_cell.length_c   1.000
_cell.angle_alpha   90.00
_cell.angle_beta   90.00
_cell.angle_gamma   90.00
#
_symmetry.space_group_name_H-M   'P 1'
#
loop_
_entity.id
_entity.type
_entity.pdbx_description
1 polymer ?
#
loop_
_entity_poly.entity_id
_entity_poly.type
_entity_poly.pdbx_seq_one_letter_code
_entity_poly.pdbx_strand_id
1 'polypeptide(L)'
;MPPIPVTLDEDTQKLVQQIERHQHDITTFQIPRLRDCAGPLSLQQTLAAELRDDVDRLQAQIEELELVAGDVTGPVQRQVRELVAHHTDILAQMRREMRSALLASKRAIDASSRDARAQLFAGRRARQTDTTTGKSTSDEAVLDASQQVTDGLRRTMALMTTELERSGLSTQMLKSSTATLASTTTQHDVLTDLLGTSKSLVKALERSDWLDRLLIMSALAFFALVCAFILKQRIVDRSIRIAFFWTRFLPSFGADDYDLEVLEKGSRLVTTATASVVAAATSTVAAVVATVTSASQQPSSTESLATVAQSPSLVDEIAESMSRPSSDLPDELVSAASSDSTDEPVSSSKPTDDETVAPSAIGEIVAHSTKDEL
;
A
#
# COMPACT_ATOMS: atom_id res chain seq x y z
N MET A 1 -5.23 -8.75 52.83
CA MET A 1 -3.86 -8.68 52.30
C MET A 1 -3.75 -7.41 51.47
N PRO A 2 -2.90 -6.44 51.84
CA PRO A 2 -2.65 -5.30 50.97
C PRO A 2 -1.94 -5.79 49.69
N PRO A 3 -2.28 -5.24 48.51
CA PRO A 3 -1.59 -5.59 47.27
C PRO A 3 -0.14 -5.13 47.36
N ILE A 4 0.77 -6.05 47.04
CA ILE A 4 2.21 -5.79 46.96
C ILE A 4 2.40 -4.77 45.81
N PRO A 5 3.03 -3.62 46.04
CA PRO A 5 3.39 -2.72 44.95
C PRO A 5 4.38 -3.49 44.07
N VAL A 6 3.92 -3.91 42.90
CA VAL A 6 4.79 -4.42 41.85
C VAL A 6 5.56 -3.21 41.34
N THR A 7 6.74 -3.01 41.90
CA THR A 7 7.71 -2.05 41.45
C THR A 7 8.08 -2.47 40.03
N LEU A 8 7.54 -1.77 39.03
CA LEU A 8 8.10 -1.82 37.69
C LEU A 8 9.61 -1.59 37.80
N ASP A 9 10.39 -2.31 37.00
CA ASP A 9 11.85 -2.20 37.02
C ASP A 9 12.27 -0.73 36.86
N GLU A 10 13.31 -0.29 37.56
CA GLU A 10 13.67 1.14 37.64
C GLU A 10 13.91 1.73 36.24
N ASP A 11 14.43 0.90 35.34
CA ASP A 11 14.72 1.26 33.95
C ASP A 11 13.43 1.40 33.11
N THR A 12 12.42 0.56 33.34
CA THR A 12 11.11 0.73 32.69
C THR A 12 10.39 2.00 33.13
N GLN A 13 10.52 2.38 34.41
CA GLN A 13 9.92 3.63 34.90
C GLN A 13 10.61 4.86 34.29
N LYS A 14 11.94 4.83 34.16
CA LYS A 14 12.69 5.91 33.48
C LYS A 14 12.27 6.04 32.02
N LEU A 15 12.10 4.91 31.32
CA LEU A 15 11.71 4.90 29.92
C LEU A 15 10.29 5.46 29.72
N VAL A 16 9.33 5.09 30.58
CA VAL A 16 7.98 5.66 30.57
C VAL A 16 8.00 7.17 30.84
N GLN A 17 8.74 7.64 31.85
CA GLN A 17 8.87 9.07 32.13
C GLN A 17 9.49 9.84 30.96
N GLN A 18 10.44 9.23 30.25
CA GLN A 18 11.04 9.80 29.05
C GLN A 18 10.02 9.92 27.91
N ILE A 19 9.22 8.88 27.67
CA ILE A 19 8.13 8.90 26.68
C ILE A 19 7.12 10.00 27.03
N GLU A 20 6.65 10.07 28.27
CA GLU A 20 5.67 11.06 28.71
C GLU A 20 6.19 12.50 28.54
N ARG A 21 7.46 12.75 28.89
CA ARG A 21 8.08 14.07 28.70
C ARG A 21 8.16 14.43 27.22
N HIS A 22 8.57 13.48 26.38
CA HIS A 22 8.70 13.70 24.95
C HIS A 22 7.34 13.92 24.28
N GLN A 23 6.35 13.14 24.67
CA GLN A 23 4.95 13.31 24.28
C GLN A 23 4.42 14.70 24.65
N HIS A 24 4.71 15.17 25.87
CA HIS A 24 4.31 16.49 26.33
C HIS A 24 4.99 17.62 25.55
N ASP A 25 6.28 17.46 25.21
CA ASP A 25 7.02 18.45 24.42
C ASP A 25 6.43 18.61 23.01
N ILE A 26 6.19 17.48 22.33
CA ILE A 26 5.63 17.47 20.98
C ILE A 26 4.24 18.10 20.97
N THR A 27 3.38 17.71 21.90
CA THR A 27 1.98 18.20 21.95
C THR A 27 1.87 19.67 22.36
N THR A 28 2.70 20.11 23.31
CA THR A 28 2.58 21.46 23.89
C THR A 28 3.33 22.51 23.09
N PHE A 29 4.49 22.16 22.53
CA PHE A 29 5.38 23.15 21.90
C PHE A 29 5.54 22.93 20.40
N GLN A 30 5.81 21.70 19.95
CA GLN A 30 6.17 21.47 18.54
C GLN A 30 4.97 21.55 17.59
N ILE A 31 3.85 20.92 17.92
CA ILE A 31 2.63 20.93 17.09
C ILE A 31 2.05 22.35 16.95
N PRO A 32 1.86 23.13 18.03
CA PRO A 32 1.35 24.50 17.90
C PRO A 32 2.31 25.42 17.15
N ARG A 33 3.62 25.29 17.40
CA ARG A 33 4.65 26.06 16.67
C ARG A 33 4.58 25.81 15.18
N LEU A 34 4.40 24.56 14.75
CA LEU A 34 4.23 24.23 13.33
C LEU A 34 2.93 24.78 12.74
N ARG A 35 1.84 24.76 13.51
CA ARG A 35 0.55 25.29 13.08
C ARG A 35 0.58 26.79 12.87
N ASP A 36 1.25 27.53 13.75
CA ASP A 36 1.31 28.98 13.73
C ASP A 36 2.39 29.53 12.78
N CYS A 37 3.23 28.65 12.22
CA CYS A 37 4.21 29.02 11.19
C CYS A 37 3.52 29.37 9.86
N ALA A 38 3.28 30.67 9.64
CA ALA A 38 2.87 31.25 8.35
C ALA A 38 4.05 31.73 7.47
N GLY A 39 5.29 31.44 7.91
CA GLY A 39 6.53 31.92 7.29
C GLY A 39 6.93 31.20 5.99
N PRO A 40 8.17 31.41 5.50
CA PRO A 40 8.64 30.85 4.23
C PRO A 40 8.60 29.32 4.24
N LEU A 41 8.26 28.73 3.08
CA LEU A 41 8.04 27.30 2.90
C LEU A 41 9.22 26.43 3.33
N SER A 42 10.45 26.94 3.23
CA SER A 42 11.67 26.27 3.70
C SER A 42 11.68 26.05 5.22
N LEU A 43 11.30 27.07 6.01
CA LEU A 43 11.25 26.97 7.47
C LEU A 43 10.18 25.96 7.91
N GLN A 44 9.02 25.98 7.25
CA GLN A 44 7.97 24.99 7.50
C GLN A 44 8.46 23.57 7.22
N GLN A 45 9.19 23.35 6.12
CA GLN A 45 9.73 22.05 5.77
C GLN A 45 10.75 21.54 6.80
N THR A 46 11.64 22.41 7.28
CA THR A 46 12.61 22.05 8.32
C THR A 46 11.92 21.66 9.63
N LEU A 47 10.98 22.46 10.12
CA LEU A 47 10.22 22.12 11.33
C LEU A 47 9.39 20.85 11.16
N ALA A 48 8.85 20.62 9.97
CA ALA A 48 8.12 19.41 9.64
C ALA A 48 9.02 18.17 9.56
N ALA A 49 10.30 18.32 9.22
CA ALA A 49 11.27 17.23 9.26
C ALA A 49 11.64 16.92 10.72
N GLU A 50 11.98 17.95 11.50
CA GLU A 50 12.30 17.83 12.92
C GLU A 50 11.16 17.15 13.72
N LEU A 51 9.91 17.59 13.52
CA LEU A 51 8.76 16.96 14.18
C LEU A 51 8.56 15.49 13.76
N ARG A 52 8.86 15.14 12.50
CA ARG A 52 8.76 13.73 12.06
C ARG A 52 9.83 12.88 12.72
N ASP A 53 11.06 13.36 12.74
CA ASP A 53 12.18 12.67 13.40
C ASP A 53 11.88 12.45 14.89
N ASP A 54 11.29 13.43 15.57
CA ASP A 54 10.90 13.28 16.98
C ASP A 54 9.71 12.31 17.17
N VAL A 55 8.72 12.30 16.28
CA VAL A 55 7.64 11.29 16.32
C VAL A 55 8.18 9.88 16.07
N ASP A 56 9.18 9.72 15.19
CA ASP A 56 9.80 8.43 14.90
C ASP A 56 10.70 7.97 16.06
N ARG A 57 11.40 8.90 16.73
CA ARG A 57 12.11 8.62 18.00
C ARG A 57 11.16 8.16 19.11
N LEU A 58 9.99 8.79 19.22
CA LEU A 58 8.97 8.38 20.18
C LEU A 58 8.43 6.97 19.85
N GLN A 59 8.25 6.65 18.57
CA GLN A 59 7.89 5.29 18.15
C GLN A 59 8.96 4.28 18.59
N ALA A 60 10.23 4.56 18.34
CA ALA A 60 11.32 3.66 18.73
C ALA A 60 11.37 3.42 20.25
N GLN A 61 11.11 4.44 21.07
CA GLN A 61 11.01 4.30 22.53
C GLN A 61 9.83 3.42 22.95
N ILE A 62 8.68 3.53 22.28
CA ILE A 62 7.53 2.65 22.55
C ILE A 62 7.83 1.21 22.15
N GLU A 63 8.51 0.98 21.02
CA GLU A 63 8.94 -0.37 20.61
C GLU A 63 9.95 -0.97 21.60
N GLU A 64 10.85 -0.16 22.16
CA GLU A 64 11.74 -0.58 23.25
C GLU A 64 10.94 -0.96 24.51
N LEU A 65 9.93 -0.17 24.88
CA LEU A 65 9.03 -0.50 25.99
C LEU A 65 8.26 -1.81 25.74
N GLU A 66 7.83 -2.04 24.50
CA GLU A 66 7.12 -3.27 24.10
C GLU A 66 8.04 -4.50 24.19
N LEU A 67 9.31 -4.37 23.80
CA LEU A 67 10.30 -5.43 23.95
C LEU A 67 10.48 -5.80 25.42
N VAL A 68 10.66 -4.79 26.29
CA VAL A 68 10.79 -5.03 27.74
C VAL A 68 9.49 -5.63 28.32
N ALA A 69 8.32 -5.24 27.82
CA ALA A 69 7.05 -5.85 28.19
C ALA A 69 6.93 -7.32 27.75
N GLY A 70 7.62 -7.71 26.67
CA GLY A 70 7.74 -9.09 26.19
C GLY A 70 8.55 -9.97 27.13
N ASP A 71 9.64 -9.44 27.68
CA ASP A 71 10.55 -10.16 28.59
C ASP A 71 9.95 -10.38 29.99
N VAL A 72 9.07 -9.48 30.44
CA VAL A 72 8.39 -9.61 31.73
C VAL A 72 7.29 -10.68 31.67
N THR A 73 7.52 -11.81 32.34
CA THR A 73 6.52 -12.89 32.48
C THR A 73 5.85 -12.82 33.86
N GLY A 74 4.53 -12.57 33.90
CA GLY A 74 3.78 -12.56 35.17
C GLY A 74 2.49 -11.69 35.16
N PRO A 75 1.86 -11.48 36.32
CA PRO A 75 0.64 -10.66 36.43
C PRO A 75 0.86 -9.18 36.10
N VAL A 76 2.10 -8.68 36.19
CA VAL A 76 2.53 -7.31 35.85
C VAL A 76 2.51 -7.07 34.34
N GLN A 77 2.69 -8.13 33.55
CA GLN A 77 2.73 -8.06 32.08
C GLN A 77 1.46 -7.43 31.49
N ARG A 78 0.29 -7.69 32.11
CA ARG A 78 -0.97 -7.12 31.65
C ARG A 78 -1.01 -5.60 31.81
N GLN A 79 -0.49 -5.09 32.92
CA GLN A 79 -0.46 -3.66 33.21
C GLN A 79 0.53 -2.93 32.29
N VAL A 80 1.71 -3.53 32.05
CA VAL A 80 2.70 -2.94 31.12
C VAL A 80 2.17 -2.94 29.68
N ARG A 81 1.50 -4.01 29.23
CA ARG A 81 0.87 -4.04 27.90
C ARG A 81 -0.26 -3.02 27.75
N GLU A 82 -1.06 -2.82 28.79
CA GLU A 82 -2.10 -1.78 28.80
C GLU A 82 -1.48 -0.38 28.69
N LEU A 83 -0.38 -0.14 29.40
CA LEU A 83 0.37 1.11 29.32
C LEU A 83 0.99 1.33 27.92
N VAL A 84 1.60 0.29 27.33
CA VAL A 84 2.11 0.34 25.95
C VAL A 84 0.98 0.64 24.97
N ALA A 85 -0.16 -0.05 25.08
CA ALA A 85 -1.32 0.20 24.24
C ALA A 85 -1.80 1.65 24.36
N HIS A 86 -1.87 2.19 25.58
CA HIS A 86 -2.21 3.59 25.81
C HIS A 86 -1.26 4.56 25.09
N HIS A 87 0.07 4.37 25.20
CA HIS A 87 1.03 5.23 24.51
C HIS A 87 0.98 5.06 22.98
N THR A 88 0.70 3.86 22.46
CA THR A 88 0.50 3.66 21.01
C THR A 88 -0.72 4.40 20.47
N ASP A 89 -1.82 4.43 21.23
CA ASP A 89 -3.03 5.17 20.86
C ASP A 89 -2.76 6.68 20.85
N ILE A 90 -2.01 7.19 21.84
CA ILE A 90 -1.64 8.60 21.88
C ILE A 90 -0.70 8.95 20.71
N LEU A 91 0.28 8.10 20.38
CA LEU A 91 1.13 8.30 19.20
C LEU A 91 0.26 8.40 17.92
N ALA A 92 -0.74 7.52 17.78
CA ALA A 92 -1.67 7.58 16.65
C ALA A 92 -2.47 8.90 16.61
N GLN A 93 -2.90 9.41 17.78
CA GLN A 93 -3.55 10.72 17.87
C GLN A 93 -2.60 11.86 17.49
N MET A 94 -1.38 11.89 18.05
CA MET A 94 -0.37 12.91 17.75
C MET A 94 -0.01 12.95 16.27
N ARG A 95 0.06 11.78 15.59
CA ARG A 95 0.26 11.71 14.14
C ARG A 95 -0.88 12.36 13.36
N ARG A 96 -2.12 12.26 13.83
CA ARG A 96 -3.27 12.94 13.20
C ARG A 96 -3.18 14.44 13.42
N GLU A 97 -2.84 14.86 14.64
CA GLU A 97 -2.66 16.27 15.00
C GLU A 97 -1.53 16.92 14.21
N MET A 98 -0.36 16.29 14.11
CA MET A 98 0.74 16.71 13.24
C MET A 98 0.30 16.91 11.79
N ARG A 99 -0.40 15.93 11.20
CA ARG A 99 -0.91 16.05 9.82
C ARG A 99 -1.89 17.21 9.70
N SER A 100 -2.76 17.41 10.68
CA SER A 100 -3.71 18.53 10.68
C SER A 100 -3.01 19.89 10.76
N ALA A 101 -1.98 20.00 11.61
CA ALA A 101 -1.17 21.20 11.79
C ALA A 101 -0.38 21.53 10.52
N LEU A 102 0.24 20.53 9.89
CA LEU A 102 0.97 20.70 8.62
C LEU A 102 0.06 21.18 7.48
N LEU A 103 -1.16 20.66 7.42
CA LEU A 103 -2.13 21.11 6.41
C LEU A 103 -2.68 22.50 6.72
N ALA A 104 -2.84 22.86 8.00
CA ALA A 104 -3.26 24.20 8.40
C ALA A 104 -2.19 25.25 8.04
N SER A 105 -0.93 25.00 8.39
CA SER A 105 0.18 25.91 8.07
C SER A 105 0.41 26.01 6.56
N LYS A 106 0.31 24.90 5.82
CA LYS A 106 0.40 24.93 4.35
C LYS A 106 -0.69 25.79 3.74
N ARG A 107 -1.95 25.64 4.20
CA ARG A 107 -3.06 26.48 3.72
C ARG A 107 -2.83 27.97 4.03
N ALA A 108 -2.25 28.29 5.19
CA ALA A 108 -1.92 29.67 5.56
C ALA A 108 -0.83 30.26 4.64
N ILE A 109 0.20 29.48 4.29
CA ILE A 109 1.26 29.89 3.36
C ILE A 109 0.73 30.03 1.93
N ASP A 110 -0.13 29.10 1.48
CA ASP A 110 -0.76 29.18 0.17
C ASP A 110 -1.66 30.42 0.08
N ALA A 111 -2.41 30.74 1.15
CA ALA A 111 -3.22 31.96 1.23
C ALA A 111 -2.35 33.23 1.16
N SER A 112 -1.27 33.31 1.95
CA SER A 112 -0.38 34.48 1.94
C SER A 112 0.33 34.67 0.59
N SER A 113 0.68 33.58 -0.11
CA SER A 113 1.25 33.64 -1.46
C SER A 113 0.25 34.17 -2.50
N ARG A 114 -1.03 33.79 -2.38
CA ARG A 114 -2.11 34.29 -3.24
C ARG A 114 -2.38 35.76 -3.00
N ASP A 115 -2.40 36.19 -1.74
CA ASP A 115 -2.59 37.59 -1.36
C ASP A 115 -1.43 38.47 -1.87
N ALA A 116 -0.19 37.99 -1.77
CA ALA A 116 0.98 38.66 -2.33
C ALA A 116 0.88 38.79 -3.86
N ARG A 117 0.47 37.72 -4.56
CA ARG A 117 0.26 37.74 -6.02
C ARG A 117 -0.84 38.73 -6.42
N ALA A 118 -1.96 38.76 -5.69
CA ALA A 118 -3.06 39.69 -5.94
C ALA A 118 -2.62 41.17 -5.81
N GLN A 119 -1.80 41.49 -4.82
CA GLN A 119 -1.25 42.85 -4.63
C GLN A 119 -0.33 43.28 -5.79
N LEU A 120 0.49 42.37 -6.33
CA LEU A 120 1.37 42.67 -7.47
C LEU A 120 0.57 42.94 -8.76
N PHE A 121 -0.50 42.19 -9.01
CA PHE A 121 -1.36 42.43 -10.17
C PHE A 121 -2.18 43.72 -10.06
N ALA A 122 -2.60 44.09 -8.85
CA ALA A 122 -3.28 45.37 -8.61
C ALA A 122 -2.35 46.57 -8.93
N GLY A 123 -1.05 46.48 -8.60
CA GLY A 123 -0.07 47.54 -8.86
C GLY A 123 0.23 47.79 -10.35
N ARG A 124 0.20 46.75 -11.19
CA ARG A 124 0.49 46.89 -12.63
C ARG A 124 -0.60 47.64 -13.39
N ARG A 125 -1.87 47.45 -13.00
CA ARG A 125 -3.03 48.06 -13.68
C ARG A 125 -3.08 49.58 -13.54
N ALA A 126 -2.49 50.12 -12.47
CA ALA A 126 -2.43 51.56 -12.22
C ALA A 126 -1.40 52.31 -13.07
N ARG A 127 -0.43 51.62 -13.71
CA ARG A 127 0.70 52.26 -14.42
C ARG A 127 0.56 52.31 -15.95
N GLN A 128 -0.45 51.65 -16.53
CA GLN A 128 -0.59 51.51 -17.99
C GLN A 128 -1.31 52.70 -18.67
N THR A 129 -1.85 53.66 -17.92
CA THR A 129 -2.72 54.72 -18.47
C THR A 129 -2.01 55.97 -19.02
N ASP A 130 -0.69 56.09 -18.88
CA ASP A 130 -0.02 57.40 -19.01
C ASP A 130 0.77 57.66 -20.32
N THR A 131 0.78 56.76 -21.31
CA THR A 131 1.84 56.77 -22.35
C THR A 131 1.43 57.05 -23.82
N THR A 132 0.34 57.75 -24.14
CA THR A 132 -0.09 57.92 -25.56
C THR A 132 -0.42 59.35 -25.98
N THR A 133 0.56 60.23 -26.27
CA THR A 133 0.35 61.47 -27.08
C THR A 133 1.66 62.03 -27.63
N GLY A 134 1.83 62.09 -28.96
CA GLY A 134 2.90 62.84 -29.63
C GLY A 134 3.08 62.47 -31.11
N LYS A 135 2.82 63.40 -32.03
CA LYS A 135 2.82 63.22 -33.50
C LYS A 135 3.89 64.15 -34.12
N SER A 136 4.84 63.62 -34.88
CA SER A 136 5.91 64.35 -35.59
C SER A 136 5.70 64.42 -37.12
N THR A 137 6.42 65.34 -37.77
CA THR A 137 6.24 65.93 -39.12
C THR A 137 6.79 65.10 -40.30
N SER A 138 6.35 65.39 -41.52
CA SER A 138 6.38 64.50 -42.71
C SER A 138 7.72 64.24 -43.41
N ASP A 139 8.72 65.11 -43.28
CA ASP A 139 10.04 64.91 -43.92
C ASP A 139 10.99 64.10 -43.00
N GLU A 140 10.91 64.38 -41.69
CA GLU A 140 11.39 63.49 -40.63
C GLU A 140 10.81 62.09 -40.83
N ALA A 141 9.53 61.98 -41.20
CA ALA A 141 8.84 60.70 -41.36
C ALA A 141 9.41 59.80 -42.48
N VAL A 142 10.03 60.34 -43.54
CA VAL A 142 10.62 59.51 -44.60
C VAL A 142 12.00 58.99 -44.22
N LEU A 143 12.81 59.84 -43.57
CA LEU A 143 14.11 59.43 -43.04
C LEU A 143 13.91 58.45 -41.86
N ASP A 144 12.97 58.75 -40.98
CA ASP A 144 12.51 57.92 -39.88
C ASP A 144 11.88 56.62 -40.39
N ALA A 145 11.17 56.61 -41.54
CA ALA A 145 10.70 55.36 -42.14
C ALA A 145 11.85 54.44 -42.57
N SER A 146 12.93 54.98 -43.14
CA SER A 146 14.10 54.17 -43.52
C SER A 146 14.88 53.67 -42.30
N GLN A 147 14.94 54.51 -41.26
CA GLN A 147 15.51 54.15 -39.97
C GLN A 147 14.66 53.08 -39.27
N GLN A 148 13.34 53.20 -39.30
CA GLN A 148 12.39 52.21 -38.79
C GLN A 148 12.46 50.87 -39.52
N VAL A 149 12.70 50.86 -40.84
CA VAL A 149 12.92 49.59 -41.57
C VAL A 149 14.23 48.95 -41.14
N THR A 150 15.31 49.72 -41.02
CA THR A 150 16.62 49.21 -40.58
C THR A 150 16.58 48.74 -39.12
N ASP A 151 15.94 49.50 -38.25
CA ASP A 151 15.70 49.15 -36.86
C ASP A 151 14.73 47.99 -36.75
N GLY A 152 13.77 47.86 -37.66
CA GLY A 152 12.86 46.73 -37.81
C GLY A 152 13.58 45.43 -38.16
N LEU A 153 14.55 45.49 -39.09
CA LEU A 153 15.40 44.33 -39.41
C LEU A 153 16.35 43.98 -38.26
N ARG A 154 16.97 44.97 -37.62
CA ARG A 154 17.79 44.74 -36.42
C ARG A 154 16.95 44.14 -35.28
N ARG A 155 15.72 44.62 -35.10
CA ARG A 155 14.77 44.10 -34.12
C ARG A 155 14.32 42.69 -34.46
N THR A 156 14.07 42.39 -35.74
CA THR A 156 13.74 41.04 -36.21
C THR A 156 14.92 40.10 -36.00
N MET A 157 16.14 40.53 -36.29
CA MET A 157 17.35 39.75 -36.03
C MET A 157 17.53 39.48 -34.53
N ALA A 158 17.37 40.50 -33.68
CA ALA A 158 17.42 40.35 -32.23
C ALA A 158 16.29 39.45 -31.71
N LEU A 159 15.09 39.50 -32.29
CA LEU A 159 14.00 38.59 -31.97
C LEU A 159 14.32 37.16 -32.40
N MET A 160 14.89 36.96 -33.60
CA MET A 160 15.26 35.64 -34.10
C MET A 160 16.35 35.01 -33.23
N THR A 161 17.35 35.78 -32.77
CA THR A 161 18.35 35.27 -31.82
C THR A 161 17.73 34.92 -30.47
N THR A 162 16.80 35.76 -29.98
CA THR A 162 16.09 35.50 -28.72
C THR A 162 15.19 34.27 -28.82
N GLU A 163 14.53 34.05 -29.96
CA GLU A 163 13.71 32.86 -30.20
C GLU A 163 14.56 31.60 -30.33
N LEU A 164 15.77 31.69 -30.89
CA LEU A 164 16.71 30.56 -30.93
C LEU A 164 17.22 30.21 -29.53
N GLU A 165 17.56 31.19 -28.69
CA GLU A 165 17.92 30.96 -27.29
C GLU A 165 16.75 30.34 -26.50
N ARG A 166 15.54 30.86 -26.71
CA ARG A 166 14.31 30.32 -26.13
C ARG A 166 14.02 28.89 -26.61
N SER A 167 14.29 28.58 -27.88
CA SER A 167 14.16 27.22 -28.43
C SER A 167 15.17 26.27 -27.78
N GLY A 168 16.41 26.72 -27.58
CA GLY A 168 17.43 25.97 -26.83
C GLY A 168 16.96 25.60 -25.43
N LEU A 169 16.47 26.58 -24.66
CA LEU A 169 15.93 26.35 -23.32
C LEU A 169 14.68 25.45 -23.31
N SER A 170 13.78 25.62 -24.29
CA SER A 170 12.60 24.75 -24.44
C SER A 170 13.01 23.30 -24.71
N THR A 171 14.00 23.05 -25.56
CA THR A 171 14.51 21.68 -25.80
C THR A 171 15.17 21.09 -24.56
N GLN A 172 15.82 21.88 -23.73
CA GLN A 172 16.38 21.43 -22.45
C GLN A 172 15.26 21.07 -21.46
N MET A 173 14.21 21.88 -21.39
CA MET A 173 13.03 21.60 -20.56
C MET A 173 12.32 20.34 -21.02
N LEU A 174 12.13 20.15 -22.33
CA LEU A 174 11.55 18.92 -22.90
C LEU A 174 12.42 17.70 -22.59
N LYS A 175 13.76 17.80 -22.68
CA LYS A 175 14.67 16.72 -22.28
C LYS A 175 14.58 16.42 -20.79
N SER A 176 14.50 17.44 -19.93
CA SER A 176 14.31 17.28 -18.48
C SER A 176 12.97 16.61 -18.15
N SER A 177 11.88 17.03 -18.80
CA SER A 177 10.57 16.40 -18.66
C SER A 177 10.58 14.95 -19.17
N THR A 178 11.29 14.67 -20.27
CA THR A 178 11.45 13.32 -20.80
C THR A 178 12.25 12.43 -19.85
N ALA A 179 13.33 12.95 -19.27
CA ALA A 179 14.12 12.25 -18.26
C ALA A 179 13.30 11.96 -17.00
N THR A 180 12.46 12.90 -16.58
CA THR A 180 11.54 12.72 -15.44
C THR A 180 10.51 11.63 -15.75
N LEU A 181 9.88 11.66 -16.94
CA LEU A 181 8.95 10.60 -17.36
C LEU A 181 9.63 9.24 -17.43
N ALA A 182 10.87 9.17 -17.93
CA ALA A 182 11.64 7.94 -17.94
C ALA A 182 11.89 7.41 -16.52
N SER A 183 12.26 8.29 -15.57
CA SER A 183 12.41 7.90 -14.16
C SER A 183 11.10 7.46 -13.50
N THR A 184 9.97 8.04 -13.90
CA THR A 184 8.65 7.61 -13.40
C THR A 184 8.28 6.24 -13.95
N THR A 185 8.56 5.99 -15.23
CA THR A 185 8.36 4.67 -15.85
C THR A 185 9.18 3.60 -15.13
N THR A 186 10.47 3.87 -14.85
CA THR A 186 11.31 2.88 -14.14
C THR A 186 10.82 2.61 -12.72
N GLN A 187 10.32 3.61 -11.99
CA GLN A 187 9.69 3.41 -10.68
C GLN A 187 8.42 2.55 -10.78
N HIS A 188 7.61 2.77 -11.81
CA HIS A 188 6.42 1.95 -12.07
C HIS A 188 6.77 0.50 -12.40
N ASP A 189 7.86 0.26 -13.14
CA ASP A 189 8.34 -1.08 -13.44
C ASP A 189 8.79 -1.81 -12.16
N VAL A 190 9.55 -1.12 -11.29
CA VAL A 190 9.96 -1.67 -9.98
C VAL A 190 8.75 -2.01 -9.11
N LEU A 191 7.75 -1.12 -9.02
CA LEU A 191 6.50 -1.41 -8.29
C LEU A 191 5.76 -2.62 -8.86
N THR A 192 5.74 -2.77 -10.18
CA THR A 192 5.11 -3.91 -10.85
C THR A 192 5.85 -5.21 -10.55
N ASP A 193 7.18 -5.19 -10.52
CA ASP A 193 8.01 -6.33 -10.13
C ASP A 193 7.78 -6.69 -8.64
N LEU A 194 7.73 -5.70 -7.75
CA LEU A 194 7.40 -5.91 -6.33
C LEU A 194 5.99 -6.50 -6.14
N LEU A 195 4.99 -6.04 -6.91
CA LEU A 195 3.65 -6.64 -6.88
C LEU A 195 3.66 -8.06 -7.46
N GLY A 196 4.48 -8.31 -8.48
CA GLY A 196 4.69 -9.64 -9.06
C GLY A 196 5.29 -10.61 -8.04
N THR A 197 6.35 -10.21 -7.34
CA THR A 197 6.98 -10.99 -6.27
C THR A 197 6.02 -11.19 -5.11
N SER A 198 5.29 -10.15 -4.67
CA SER A 198 4.24 -10.27 -3.66
C SER A 198 3.18 -11.31 -4.05
N LYS A 199 2.69 -11.27 -5.28
CA LYS A 199 1.70 -12.24 -5.78
C LYS A 199 2.26 -13.66 -5.83
N SER A 200 3.53 -13.81 -6.22
CA SER A 200 4.22 -15.10 -6.21
C SER A 200 4.33 -15.67 -4.80
N LEU A 201 4.69 -14.82 -3.83
CA LEU A 201 4.83 -15.18 -2.42
C LEU A 201 3.48 -15.57 -1.80
N VAL A 202 2.43 -14.80 -2.07
CA VAL A 202 1.05 -15.13 -1.66
C VAL A 202 0.61 -16.47 -2.26
N LYS A 203 0.90 -16.72 -3.54
CA LYS A 203 0.57 -17.99 -4.20
C LYS A 203 1.37 -19.16 -3.65
N ALA A 204 2.63 -18.94 -3.26
CA ALA A 204 3.45 -19.94 -2.60
C ALA A 204 2.89 -20.29 -1.21
N LEU A 205 2.45 -19.29 -0.46
CA LEU A 205 1.82 -19.47 0.86
C LEU A 205 0.48 -20.22 0.74
N GLU A 206 -0.38 -19.83 -0.21
CA GLU A 206 -1.62 -20.56 -0.51
C GLU A 206 -1.35 -22.03 -0.90
N ARG A 207 -0.31 -22.28 -1.71
CA ARG A 207 0.06 -23.65 -2.09
C ARG A 207 0.60 -24.45 -0.89
N SER A 208 1.35 -23.81 0.00
CA SER A 208 1.81 -24.43 1.25
C SER A 208 0.63 -24.80 2.15
N ASP A 209 -0.33 -23.88 2.33
CA ASP A 209 -1.54 -24.11 3.12
C ASP A 209 -2.42 -25.22 2.51
N TRP A 210 -2.52 -25.28 1.18
CA TRP A 210 -3.23 -26.35 0.49
C TRP A 210 -2.54 -27.71 0.69
N LEU A 211 -1.21 -27.76 0.62
CA LEU A 211 -0.45 -28.97 0.87
C LEU A 211 -0.56 -29.42 2.33
N ASP A 212 -0.52 -28.49 3.29
CA ASP A 212 -0.69 -28.81 4.70
C ASP A 212 -2.07 -29.44 4.97
N ARG A 213 -3.13 -28.81 4.41
CA ARG A 213 -4.49 -29.39 4.47
C ARG A 213 -4.57 -30.77 3.81
N LEU A 214 -3.88 -30.97 2.69
CA LEU A 214 -3.83 -32.27 2.02
C LEU A 214 -3.11 -33.32 2.88
N LEU A 215 -2.02 -32.96 3.55
CA LEU A 215 -1.28 -33.85 4.45
C LEU A 215 -2.14 -34.28 5.63
N ILE A 216 -2.85 -33.34 6.26
CA ILE A 216 -3.81 -33.65 7.34
C ILE A 216 -4.90 -34.59 6.84
N MET A 217 -5.50 -34.33 5.67
CA MET A 217 -6.50 -35.21 5.07
C MET A 217 -5.94 -36.61 4.76
N SER A 218 -4.69 -36.69 4.28
CA SER A 218 -4.02 -37.95 3.99
C SER A 218 -3.76 -38.78 5.25
N ALA A 219 -3.34 -38.12 6.34
CA ALA A 219 -3.09 -38.76 7.63
C ALA A 219 -4.39 -39.26 8.26
N LEU A 220 -5.46 -38.46 8.19
CA LEU A 220 -6.80 -38.86 8.66
C LEU A 220 -7.34 -40.03 7.84
N ALA A 221 -7.21 -39.98 6.52
CA ALA A 221 -7.63 -41.08 5.64
C ALA A 221 -6.87 -42.38 5.96
N PHE A 222 -5.55 -42.31 6.16
CA PHE A 222 -4.75 -43.47 6.54
C PHE A 222 -5.16 -44.01 7.92
N PHE A 223 -5.36 -43.14 8.91
CA PHE A 223 -5.86 -43.52 10.23
C PHE A 223 -7.23 -44.19 10.15
N ALA A 224 -8.17 -43.61 9.39
CA ALA A 224 -9.49 -44.16 9.18
C ALA A 224 -9.43 -45.54 8.51
N LEU A 225 -8.54 -45.72 7.53
CA LEU A 225 -8.31 -47.02 6.89
C LEU A 225 -7.77 -48.04 7.87
N VAL A 226 -6.82 -47.67 8.73
CA VAL A 226 -6.29 -48.54 9.80
C VAL A 226 -7.39 -48.89 10.81
N CYS A 227 -8.18 -47.91 11.26
CA CYS A 227 -9.33 -48.16 12.13
C CYS A 227 -10.35 -49.09 11.46
N ALA A 228 -10.69 -48.85 10.19
CA ALA A 228 -11.58 -49.71 9.42
C ALA A 228 -11.00 -51.11 9.22
N PHE A 229 -9.68 -51.26 9.04
CA PHE A 229 -9.01 -52.54 8.95
C PHE A 229 -9.08 -53.31 10.28
N ILE A 230 -8.83 -52.63 11.41
CA ILE A 230 -8.95 -53.22 12.75
C ILE A 230 -10.41 -53.59 13.04
N LEU A 231 -11.37 -52.73 12.69
CA LEU A 231 -12.79 -53.03 12.81
C LEU A 231 -13.15 -54.21 11.92
N LYS A 232 -12.68 -54.26 10.67
CA LYS A 232 -12.89 -55.42 9.80
C LYS A 232 -12.34 -56.67 10.45
N GLN A 233 -11.09 -56.68 10.89
CA GLN A 233 -10.50 -57.89 11.49
C GLN A 233 -11.22 -58.27 12.80
N ARG A 234 -11.51 -57.31 13.67
CA ARG A 234 -12.09 -57.57 14.99
C ARG A 234 -13.58 -57.85 14.96
N ILE A 235 -14.36 -57.05 14.24
CA ILE A 235 -15.79 -57.26 14.08
C ILE A 235 -15.98 -58.48 13.21
N VAL A 236 -15.35 -58.61 12.03
CA VAL A 236 -15.62 -59.73 11.12
C VAL A 236 -15.13 -61.05 11.69
N ASP A 237 -13.95 -61.17 12.30
CA ASP A 237 -13.53 -62.46 12.88
C ASP A 237 -14.33 -62.84 14.14
N ARG A 238 -14.82 -61.85 14.90
CA ARG A 238 -15.64 -62.11 16.08
C ARG A 238 -17.11 -62.34 15.73
N SER A 239 -17.64 -61.62 14.74
CA SER A 239 -18.99 -61.83 14.22
C SER A 239 -19.08 -63.11 13.42
N ILE A 240 -18.06 -63.47 12.63
CA ILE A 240 -17.96 -64.81 12.01
C ILE A 240 -17.91 -65.87 13.09
N ARG A 241 -17.10 -65.75 14.15
CA ARG A 241 -17.08 -66.77 15.22
C ARG A 241 -18.39 -66.84 16.02
N ILE A 242 -19.05 -65.73 16.29
CA ILE A 242 -20.38 -65.74 16.93
C ILE A 242 -21.42 -66.37 16.01
N ALA A 243 -21.41 -66.03 14.73
CA ALA A 243 -22.31 -66.60 13.73
C ALA A 243 -22.04 -68.10 13.57
N PHE A 244 -20.78 -68.53 13.48
CA PHE A 244 -20.39 -69.94 13.38
C PHE A 244 -20.65 -70.73 14.67
N PHE A 245 -20.55 -70.09 15.84
CA PHE A 245 -20.90 -70.70 17.12
C PHE A 245 -22.41 -70.89 17.25
N TRP A 246 -23.21 -69.89 16.85
CA TRP A 246 -24.67 -70.00 16.80
C TRP A 246 -25.16 -70.98 15.72
N THR A 247 -24.51 -71.08 14.55
CA THR A 247 -24.87 -72.10 13.55
C THR A 247 -24.40 -73.51 13.93
N ARG A 248 -23.38 -73.63 14.80
CA ARG A 248 -22.96 -74.92 15.37
C ARG A 248 -23.86 -75.39 16.51
N PHE A 249 -24.46 -74.46 17.25
CA PHE A 249 -25.37 -74.76 18.37
C PHE A 249 -26.85 -74.79 17.95
N LEU A 250 -27.15 -74.50 16.68
CA LEU A 250 -28.44 -74.86 16.10
C LEU A 250 -28.41 -76.36 15.79
N PRO A 251 -29.30 -77.16 16.41
CA PRO A 251 -29.64 -78.45 15.84
C PRO A 251 -30.17 -78.19 14.43
N SER A 252 -29.75 -79.02 13.48
CA SER A 252 -30.45 -79.19 12.21
C SER A 252 -31.85 -79.72 12.51
N PHE A 253 -32.77 -78.86 12.93
CA PHE A 253 -34.19 -79.12 12.85
C PHE A 253 -34.67 -78.59 11.53
N GLY A 254 -35.13 -79.53 10.69
CA GLY A 254 -36.07 -79.28 9.62
C GLY A 254 -35.55 -78.35 8.52
N ALA A 255 -35.20 -78.96 7.39
CA ALA A 255 -35.68 -78.36 6.16
C ALA A 255 -37.20 -78.25 6.29
N ASP A 256 -37.73 -77.03 6.27
CA ASP A 256 -39.08 -76.77 5.79
C ASP A 256 -39.01 -75.53 4.90
N ASP A 257 -39.47 -75.74 3.67
CA ASP A 257 -39.68 -74.76 2.61
C ASP A 257 -40.49 -73.56 3.11
N TYR A 258 -39.85 -72.40 3.30
CA TYR A 258 -40.57 -71.13 3.22
C TYR A 258 -39.67 -70.04 2.62
N ASP A 259 -40.02 -69.65 1.39
CA ASP A 259 -39.70 -68.39 0.71
C ASP A 259 -38.23 -68.03 0.42
N LEU A 260 -37.65 -68.82 -0.49
CA LEU A 260 -36.56 -68.42 -1.39
C LEU A 260 -37.00 -67.49 -2.54
N GLU A 261 -38.20 -66.89 -2.52
CA GLU A 261 -38.61 -65.86 -3.51
C GLU A 261 -38.48 -64.41 -3.01
N VAL A 262 -38.43 -64.18 -1.69
CA VAL A 262 -38.41 -62.81 -1.13
C VAL A 262 -36.97 -62.30 -0.92
N LEU A 263 -36.00 -63.20 -0.74
CA LEU A 263 -34.59 -62.81 -0.57
C LEU A 263 -33.89 -62.49 -1.90
N GLU A 264 -34.34 -63.07 -3.02
CA GLU A 264 -33.80 -62.74 -4.34
C GLU A 264 -34.27 -61.37 -4.85
N LYS A 265 -35.44 -60.89 -4.37
CA LYS A 265 -35.93 -59.53 -4.63
C LYS A 265 -35.36 -58.48 -3.68
N GLY A 266 -34.96 -58.85 -2.45
CA GLY A 266 -34.31 -57.96 -1.49
C GLY A 266 -32.81 -57.75 -1.73
N SER A 267 -32.09 -58.80 -2.16
CA SER A 267 -30.66 -58.73 -2.49
C SER A 267 -30.38 -57.89 -3.74
N ARG A 268 -31.33 -57.85 -4.68
CA ARG A 268 -31.21 -57.00 -5.88
C ARG A 268 -31.43 -55.51 -5.59
N LEU A 269 -32.15 -55.14 -4.52
CA LEU A 269 -32.34 -53.73 -4.16
C LEU A 269 -31.13 -53.14 -3.41
N VAL A 270 -30.42 -53.94 -2.60
CA VAL A 270 -29.21 -53.46 -1.91
C VAL A 270 -27.98 -53.49 -2.84
N THR A 271 -27.93 -54.44 -3.77
CA THR A 271 -26.85 -54.48 -4.78
C THR A 271 -27.07 -53.48 -5.93
N THR A 272 -28.32 -53.05 -6.20
CA THR A 272 -28.59 -51.99 -7.19
C THR A 272 -28.48 -50.58 -6.60
N ALA A 273 -28.78 -50.39 -5.30
CA ALA A 273 -28.59 -49.09 -4.65
C ALA A 273 -27.12 -48.76 -4.32
N THR A 274 -26.24 -49.76 -4.26
CA THR A 274 -24.78 -49.53 -4.19
C THR A 274 -24.13 -49.46 -5.58
N ALA A 275 -24.73 -50.06 -6.62
CA ALA A 275 -24.30 -49.86 -7.99
C ALA A 275 -24.68 -48.47 -8.55
N SER A 276 -25.80 -47.85 -8.13
CA SER A 276 -26.17 -46.51 -8.62
C SER A 276 -25.43 -45.36 -7.94
N VAL A 277 -24.84 -45.56 -6.75
CA VAL A 277 -23.99 -44.54 -6.11
C VAL A 277 -22.52 -44.73 -6.51
N VAL A 278 -22.07 -45.95 -6.80
CA VAL A 278 -20.72 -46.18 -7.35
C VAL A 278 -20.65 -45.89 -8.86
N ALA A 279 -21.75 -46.02 -9.63
CA ALA A 279 -21.79 -45.60 -11.04
C ALA A 279 -22.02 -44.08 -11.23
N ALA A 280 -22.70 -43.40 -10.29
CA ALA A 280 -22.83 -41.93 -10.34
C ALA A 280 -21.60 -41.19 -9.79
N ALA A 281 -20.75 -41.85 -9.01
CA ALA A 281 -19.48 -41.28 -8.54
C ALA A 281 -18.27 -41.64 -9.44
N THR A 282 -18.42 -42.52 -10.44
CA THR A 282 -17.34 -42.87 -11.39
C THR A 282 -17.46 -42.22 -12.77
N SER A 283 -18.59 -41.57 -13.11
CA SER A 283 -18.71 -40.87 -14.40
C SER A 283 -18.13 -39.45 -14.43
N THR A 284 -17.75 -38.86 -13.29
CA THR A 284 -17.04 -37.57 -13.26
C THR A 284 -15.54 -37.69 -12.99
N VAL A 285 -15.01 -38.91 -12.84
CA VAL A 285 -13.55 -39.16 -12.75
C VAL A 285 -13.01 -39.84 -14.02
N ALA A 286 -13.81 -40.65 -14.71
CA ALA A 286 -13.40 -41.25 -15.99
C ALA A 286 -13.29 -40.22 -17.15
N ALA A 287 -14.05 -39.13 -17.12
CA ALA A 287 -13.97 -38.07 -18.14
C ALA A 287 -12.77 -37.11 -17.95
N VAL A 288 -12.15 -37.09 -16.76
CA VAL A 288 -10.99 -36.22 -16.46
C VAL A 288 -9.67 -36.99 -16.54
N VAL A 289 -9.68 -38.32 -16.38
CA VAL A 289 -8.49 -39.16 -16.56
C VAL A 289 -8.28 -39.53 -18.04
N ALA A 290 -9.34 -39.59 -18.85
CA ALA A 290 -9.23 -39.80 -20.30
C ALA A 290 -8.71 -38.57 -21.09
N THR A 291 -8.71 -37.36 -20.53
CA THR A 291 -8.11 -36.17 -21.16
C THR A 291 -6.65 -35.91 -20.76
N VAL A 292 -6.13 -36.57 -19.72
CA VAL A 292 -4.74 -36.39 -19.27
C VAL A 292 -3.82 -37.50 -19.80
N THR A 293 -4.35 -38.66 -20.22
CA THR A 293 -3.52 -39.80 -20.66
C THR A 293 -3.19 -39.79 -22.17
N SER A 294 -3.67 -38.81 -22.94
CA SER A 294 -3.31 -38.64 -24.36
C SER A 294 -2.17 -37.62 -24.59
N ALA A 295 -1.54 -37.09 -23.54
CA ALA A 295 -0.48 -36.07 -23.68
C ALA A 295 0.93 -36.54 -23.28
N SER A 296 1.13 -37.80 -22.89
CA SER A 296 2.46 -38.29 -22.50
C SER A 296 2.75 -39.69 -23.01
N GLN A 297 2.89 -39.81 -24.33
CA GLN A 297 3.61 -40.90 -24.99
C GLN A 297 4.51 -40.30 -26.09
N GLN A 298 5.80 -40.13 -25.79
CA GLN A 298 6.93 -40.54 -26.63
C GLN A 298 8.28 -40.29 -25.92
N PRO A 299 9.38 -40.98 -26.30
CA PRO A 299 10.06 -41.91 -25.40
C PRO A 299 11.49 -41.51 -25.07
N SER A 300 11.99 -42.07 -23.98
CA SER A 300 13.40 -42.18 -23.66
C SER A 300 14.14 -43.12 -24.63
N SER A 301 15.24 -42.66 -25.21
CA SER A 301 16.36 -43.51 -25.64
C SER A 301 17.51 -43.33 -24.65
N THR A 302 17.84 -44.43 -23.98
CA THR A 302 19.00 -44.62 -23.11
C THR A 302 20.24 -44.95 -23.93
N GLU A 303 21.35 -44.26 -23.67
CA GLU A 303 22.76 -44.66 -23.86
C GLU A 303 23.60 -43.49 -23.31
N SER A 304 24.70 -43.59 -22.57
CA SER A 304 25.42 -44.68 -21.93
C SER A 304 26.43 -44.02 -20.97
N LEU A 305 26.94 -44.83 -20.04
CA LEU A 305 27.78 -44.53 -18.88
C LEU A 305 29.22 -44.07 -19.24
N ALA A 306 29.94 -43.53 -18.23
CA ALA A 306 31.40 -43.41 -18.05
C ALA A 306 32.04 -42.08 -18.54
N THR A 307 32.94 -41.35 -17.85
CA THR A 307 33.75 -41.62 -16.65
C THR A 307 34.64 -40.37 -16.36
N VAL A 308 34.84 -40.04 -15.07
CA VAL A 308 36.03 -39.38 -14.45
C VAL A 308 36.24 -37.84 -14.53
N ALA A 309 36.07 -37.25 -13.34
CA ALA A 309 36.98 -36.37 -12.60
C ALA A 309 37.18 -34.87 -12.90
N GLN A 310 37.39 -34.18 -11.77
CA GLN A 310 38.14 -32.94 -11.52
C GLN A 310 37.39 -31.59 -11.40
N SER A 311 37.38 -31.12 -10.14
CA SER A 311 37.67 -29.76 -9.67
C SER A 311 36.52 -28.76 -9.44
N PRO A 312 36.35 -28.25 -8.19
CA PRO A 312 35.49 -27.12 -7.87
C PRO A 312 36.29 -25.81 -7.90
N SER A 313 35.88 -24.86 -8.71
CA SER A 313 36.28 -23.45 -8.61
C SER A 313 35.19 -22.63 -9.30
N LEU A 314 34.76 -21.54 -8.66
CA LEU A 314 33.88 -20.44 -9.13
C LEU A 314 32.81 -20.03 -8.10
N VAL A 315 33.13 -20.05 -6.79
CA VAL A 315 32.32 -19.39 -5.75
C VAL A 315 33.10 -18.43 -4.85
N ASP A 316 34.36 -18.12 -5.19
CA ASP A 316 35.19 -17.17 -4.41
C ASP A 316 35.30 -15.75 -5.00
N GLU A 317 34.67 -15.46 -6.15
CA GLU A 317 34.85 -14.17 -6.86
C GLU A 317 33.64 -13.21 -6.76
N ILE A 318 32.82 -13.32 -5.72
CA ILE A 318 31.68 -12.40 -5.51
C ILE A 318 31.61 -11.87 -4.07
N ALA A 319 32.46 -12.36 -3.17
CA ALA A 319 32.50 -11.93 -1.77
C ALA A 319 33.40 -10.71 -1.50
N GLU A 320 34.11 -10.17 -2.51
CA GLU A 320 35.16 -9.16 -2.32
C GLU A 320 34.84 -7.79 -2.94
N SER A 321 33.57 -7.38 -2.99
CA SER A 321 33.18 -6.02 -3.45
C SER A 321 32.37 -5.18 -2.43
N MET A 322 32.13 -5.70 -1.22
CA MET A 322 31.44 -4.94 -0.16
C MET A 322 32.22 -4.92 1.15
N SER A 323 33.43 -4.36 1.15
CA SER A 323 34.05 -3.88 2.40
C SER A 323 35.31 -3.06 2.14
N ARG A 324 35.22 -1.72 2.08
CA ARG A 324 35.72 -0.82 3.15
C ARG A 324 35.75 0.68 2.76
N PRO A 325 35.67 1.59 3.76
CA PRO A 325 35.50 3.04 3.63
C PRO A 325 36.80 3.83 3.82
N SER A 326 36.84 5.09 3.34
CA SER A 326 37.65 6.24 3.83
C SER A 326 37.71 7.34 2.74
N SER A 327 37.04 8.48 2.89
CA SER A 327 37.59 9.76 3.39
C SER A 327 38.79 10.30 2.60
N ASP A 328 38.58 11.33 1.75
CA ASP A 328 39.17 12.67 1.95
C ASP A 328 38.75 13.68 0.85
N LEU A 329 38.53 14.91 1.32
CA LEU A 329 38.20 16.18 0.64
C LEU A 329 39.48 16.79 -0.02
N PRO A 330 39.43 17.83 -0.90
CA PRO A 330 38.78 19.11 -0.62
C PRO A 330 38.08 19.87 -1.75
N ASP A 331 37.38 20.91 -1.27
CA ASP A 331 36.77 22.07 -1.92
C ASP A 331 37.50 22.66 -3.14
N GLU A 332 36.74 23.09 -4.16
CA GLU A 332 36.56 24.52 -4.52
C GLU A 332 35.63 24.68 -5.74
N LEU A 333 34.98 25.85 -5.82
CA LEU A 333 34.38 26.50 -7.00
C LEU A 333 32.89 26.27 -7.36
N VAL A 334 32.12 27.26 -6.87
CA VAL A 334 31.05 28.04 -7.54
C VAL A 334 29.59 27.66 -7.25
N SER A 335 29.13 28.28 -6.17
CA SER A 335 27.85 28.99 -6.06
C SER A 335 27.59 29.91 -7.26
N ALA A 336 26.48 29.72 -7.98
CA ALA A 336 25.59 30.80 -8.42
C ALA A 336 24.41 30.24 -9.25
N ALA A 337 23.25 30.89 -9.06
CA ALA A 337 22.07 30.92 -9.94
C ALA A 337 21.04 29.76 -9.82
N SER A 338 20.11 29.94 -8.89
CA SER A 338 18.72 29.51 -9.10
C SER A 338 17.76 30.61 -8.65
N SER A 339 17.36 31.41 -9.63
CA SER A 339 16.25 32.35 -9.57
C SER A 339 15.45 32.20 -10.85
N ASP A 340 14.12 32.15 -10.72
CA ASP A 340 13.13 32.46 -11.78
C ASP A 340 13.02 31.42 -12.91
N SER A 341 11.87 31.05 -13.49
CA SER A 341 10.55 31.67 -13.54
C SER A 341 9.53 30.63 -14.06
N THR A 342 8.35 30.62 -13.45
CA THR A 342 7.05 30.14 -13.99
C THR A 342 6.66 30.85 -15.29
N ASP A 343 5.96 30.19 -16.23
CA ASP A 343 4.52 30.48 -16.50
C ASP A 343 3.91 29.68 -17.67
N GLU A 344 2.60 29.51 -17.57
CA GLU A 344 1.62 28.91 -18.53
C GLU A 344 1.55 29.59 -19.92
N PRO A 345 0.59 29.20 -20.81
CA PRO A 345 -0.58 30.08 -20.93
C PRO A 345 -1.96 29.46 -21.28
N VAL A 346 -2.98 30.08 -20.66
CA VAL A 346 -4.38 30.43 -21.03
C VAL A 346 -4.83 30.36 -22.52
N SER A 347 -6.09 29.93 -22.76
CA SER A 347 -7.09 30.53 -23.70
C SER A 347 -8.49 29.88 -23.52
N SER A 348 -9.57 30.60 -23.15
CA SER A 348 -10.70 31.15 -23.97
C SER A 348 -11.33 30.15 -25.01
N SER A 349 -12.63 29.94 -25.25
CA SER A 349 -13.88 30.73 -25.06
C SER A 349 -15.17 29.94 -25.49
N LYS A 350 -16.32 30.19 -24.80
CA LYS A 350 -17.75 30.35 -25.30
C LYS A 350 -18.64 29.10 -25.67
N PRO A 351 -20.00 29.23 -25.85
CA PRO A 351 -21.14 29.34 -24.89
C PRO A 351 -22.32 28.34 -25.11
N THR A 352 -23.34 28.34 -24.22
CA THR A 352 -24.83 28.20 -24.44
C THR A 352 -25.50 28.10 -23.04
N ASP A 353 -26.35 29.04 -22.61
CA ASP A 353 -27.84 29.02 -22.58
C ASP A 353 -28.39 27.83 -21.74
N ASP A 354 -29.37 27.85 -20.83
CA ASP A 354 -30.43 28.73 -20.31
C ASP A 354 -30.86 27.98 -18.99
N GLU A 355 -31.17 28.58 -17.85
CA GLU A 355 -32.57 28.80 -17.45
C GLU A 355 -32.59 29.50 -16.07
N THR A 356 -33.48 30.48 -16.00
CA THR A 356 -33.75 31.44 -14.92
C THR A 356 -34.85 30.90 -14.00
N VAL A 357 -34.74 31.05 -12.66
CA VAL A 357 -35.86 31.54 -11.82
C VAL A 357 -35.32 32.28 -10.58
N ALA A 358 -35.83 33.49 -10.38
CA ALA A 358 -35.50 34.48 -9.36
C ALA A 358 -36.04 34.16 -7.94
N PRO A 359 -35.56 34.87 -6.90
CA PRO A 359 -36.22 35.00 -5.61
C PRO A 359 -37.06 36.30 -5.56
N SER A 360 -38.32 36.23 -5.13
CA SER A 360 -39.07 37.41 -4.71
C SER A 360 -39.98 37.12 -3.52
N ALA A 361 -40.13 38.17 -2.73
CA ALA A 361 -40.61 38.25 -1.37
C ALA A 361 -42.13 38.15 -1.18
N ILE A 362 -42.52 38.17 0.11
CA ILE A 362 -43.67 38.84 0.76
C ILE A 362 -44.43 37.87 1.68
N GLY A 363 -44.68 38.28 2.93
CA GLY A 363 -45.56 37.52 3.83
C GLY A 363 -45.58 37.96 5.30
N GLU A 364 -46.05 39.19 5.52
CA GLU A 364 -46.55 39.79 6.76
C GLU A 364 -47.57 38.93 7.54
N ILE A 365 -47.36 38.70 8.86
CA ILE A 365 -48.37 38.39 9.93
C ILE A 365 -47.70 38.76 11.29
N VAL A 366 -47.98 39.91 11.93
CA VAL A 366 -49.07 40.28 12.86
C VAL A 366 -49.05 39.61 14.27
N ALA A 367 -48.91 40.50 15.27
CA ALA A 367 -49.49 40.54 16.63
C ALA A 367 -48.82 39.90 17.87
N HIS A 368 -48.51 40.81 18.81
CA HIS A 368 -48.81 40.82 20.26
C HIS A 368 -48.38 39.65 21.17
N SER A 369 -47.58 39.94 22.22
CA SER A 369 -48.03 39.87 23.63
C SER A 369 -46.92 40.23 24.64
N THR A 370 -47.24 41.15 25.58
CA THR A 370 -46.83 41.25 27.01
C THR A 370 -45.33 41.24 27.36
N LYS A 371 -44.70 42.30 27.88
CA LYS A 371 -44.94 43.03 29.14
C LYS A 371 -44.94 42.10 30.36
N ASP A 372 -43.87 42.15 31.16
CA ASP A 372 -43.76 42.03 32.63
C ASP A 372 -42.24 41.88 32.97
N GLU A 373 -41.59 42.89 33.56
CA GLU A 373 -41.33 43.02 35.01
C GLU A 373 -40.61 41.81 35.63
N LEU A 374 -39.27 41.88 35.72
CA LEU A 374 -38.45 41.96 36.94
C LEU A 374 -36.96 41.68 36.65
#